data_AF-A0A0B8PG09-F1
#
_entry.id   AF-A0A0B8PG09-F1
#
_cell.length_a   1.000
_cell.length_b   1.000
_cell.length_c   1.000
_cell.angle_alpha   90.00
_cell.angle_beta   90.00
_cell.angle_gamma   90.00
#
_symmetry.space_group_name_H-M   'P 1'
#
loop_
_entity.id
_entity.type
_entity.pdbx_description
1 polymer ?
#
loop_
_entity_poly.entity_id
_entity_poly.type
_entity_poly.pdbx_seq_one_letter_code
_entity_poly.pdbx_strand_id
1 'polypeptide(L)'
;MKKLSLSIALGLNLIALPTLANTEVSTLTDYFNPVGEKTTVENYPTLETSRQYVKNQELVGINKFLHKRELTPTDEQPVVRMNRDTYYSMAVINVSKGASVTLPEIPEGKYMSMEIITEDHRIQPMKYGAGTFELSTHTGDHVYAIIRLDATFTKQEVHALQDKMSIQANSDEVFTATQVDKASFESVEKSLKAEMPKVLKRDGAQATFGMFTSQMTPLKNYLPKRNTQWARLSAGAARN
;
A
#
# COMPACT_ATOMS: atom_id res chain seq x y z
N MET A 1 60.16 49.33 -19.46
CA MET A 1 59.43 49.07 -18.19
C MET A 1 58.14 48.31 -18.52
N LYS A 2 58.16 46.97 -18.44
CA LYS A 2 56.97 46.13 -18.67
C LYS A 2 56.22 45.98 -17.33
N LYS A 3 54.95 46.37 -17.28
CA LYS A 3 54.08 46.16 -16.12
C LYS A 3 53.49 44.74 -16.19
N LEU A 4 53.75 43.93 -15.18
CA LEU A 4 53.04 42.66 -14.94
C LEU A 4 51.66 42.97 -14.35
N SER A 5 50.61 42.49 -15.00
CA SER A 5 49.27 42.43 -14.41
C SER A 5 49.07 41.03 -13.84
N LEU A 6 48.93 40.94 -12.53
CA LEU A 6 48.66 39.70 -11.78
C LEU A 6 47.14 39.48 -11.74
N SER A 7 46.63 38.55 -12.54
CA SER A 7 45.23 38.13 -12.48
C SER A 7 45.06 37.04 -11.42
N ILE A 8 44.40 37.37 -10.31
CA ILE A 8 43.97 36.42 -9.30
C ILE A 8 42.69 35.74 -9.82
N ALA A 9 42.81 34.50 -10.26
CA ALA A 9 41.66 33.65 -10.56
C ALA A 9 41.10 33.08 -9.26
N LEU A 10 39.94 33.60 -8.82
CA LEU A 10 39.17 33.02 -7.73
C LEU A 10 38.52 31.73 -8.25
N GLY A 11 39.08 30.58 -7.89
CA GLY A 11 38.47 29.28 -8.19
C GLY A 11 37.19 29.10 -7.37
N LEU A 12 36.03 29.19 -8.01
CA LEU A 12 34.79 28.67 -7.46
C LEU A 12 34.89 27.14 -7.43
N ASN A 13 35.19 26.57 -6.28
CA ASN A 13 34.94 25.15 -6.03
C ASN A 13 33.43 24.97 -5.88
N LEU A 14 32.75 24.61 -6.97
CA LEU A 14 31.43 23.98 -6.87
C LEU A 14 31.63 22.62 -6.19
N ILE A 15 31.30 22.55 -4.90
CA ILE A 15 31.09 21.26 -4.24
C ILE A 15 29.79 20.72 -4.85
N ALA A 16 29.93 19.76 -5.77
CA ALA A 16 28.80 18.96 -6.21
C ALA A 16 28.31 18.19 -4.97
N LEU A 17 27.21 18.64 -4.37
CA LEU A 17 26.46 17.82 -3.43
C LEU A 17 26.09 16.53 -4.19
N PRO A 18 26.34 15.34 -3.65
CA PRO A 18 25.82 14.13 -4.26
C PRO A 18 24.30 14.29 -4.25
N THR A 19 23.71 14.52 -5.42
CA THR A 19 22.32 14.19 -5.65
C THR A 19 22.26 12.69 -5.45
N LEU A 20 21.87 12.25 -4.25
CA LEU A 20 21.41 10.90 -4.03
C LEU A 20 20.23 10.74 -4.99
N ALA A 21 20.49 10.19 -6.18
CA ALA A 21 19.43 9.74 -7.05
C ALA A 21 18.71 8.67 -6.23
N ASN A 22 17.54 9.02 -5.69
CA ASN A 22 16.66 8.05 -5.07
C ASN A 22 16.43 6.97 -6.11
N THR A 23 17.01 5.80 -5.87
CA THR A 23 16.86 4.68 -6.79
C THR A 23 15.44 4.18 -6.61
N GLU A 24 14.64 4.32 -7.65
CA GLU A 24 13.30 3.76 -7.73
C GLU A 24 13.41 2.26 -7.99
N VAL A 25 12.64 1.46 -7.24
CA VAL A 25 12.63 -0.01 -7.32
C VAL A 25 11.21 -0.53 -7.45
N SER A 26 11.04 -1.66 -8.14
CA SER A 26 9.73 -2.26 -8.42
C SER A 26 9.49 -3.59 -7.68
N THR A 27 10.41 -3.99 -6.80
CA THR A 27 10.41 -5.27 -6.07
C THR A 27 10.52 -5.04 -4.57
N LEU A 28 9.98 -5.94 -3.76
CA LEU A 28 10.21 -5.97 -2.32
C LEU A 28 11.66 -6.33 -2.01
N THR A 29 12.26 -7.23 -2.81
CA THR A 29 13.66 -7.64 -2.67
C THR A 29 14.61 -6.44 -2.62
N ASP A 30 14.39 -5.46 -3.50
CA ASP A 30 15.25 -4.26 -3.59
C ASP A 30 14.71 -3.05 -2.78
N TYR A 31 13.57 -3.21 -2.09
CA TYR A 31 12.88 -2.10 -1.41
C TYR A 31 13.69 -1.46 -0.29
N PHE A 32 14.48 -2.24 0.43
CA PHE A 32 15.23 -1.77 1.59
C PHE A 32 16.70 -1.50 1.26
N ASN A 33 17.18 -0.32 1.63
CA ASN A 33 18.57 0.10 1.46
C ASN A 33 19.03 0.92 2.69
N PRO A 34 20.20 0.64 3.31
CA PRO A 34 20.71 1.42 4.45
C PRO A 34 20.83 2.93 4.24
N VAL A 35 20.96 3.38 2.99
CA VAL A 35 21.00 4.81 2.62
C VAL A 35 19.70 5.30 1.96
N GLY A 36 18.62 4.52 2.05
CA GLY A 36 17.29 4.88 1.57
C GLY A 36 16.59 5.95 2.42
N GLU A 37 15.37 6.32 2.01
CA GLU A 37 14.57 7.33 2.70
C GLU A 37 14.36 6.94 4.18
N LYS A 38 14.56 7.92 5.07
CA LYS A 38 14.32 7.74 6.50
C LYS A 38 12.82 7.77 6.78
N THR A 39 12.36 6.76 7.50
CA THR A 39 10.97 6.66 7.93
C THR A 39 10.73 7.48 9.18
N THR A 40 9.67 8.27 9.16
CA THR A 40 9.09 9.01 10.29
C THR A 40 7.66 8.51 10.54
N VAL A 41 7.07 8.90 11.69
CA VAL A 41 5.67 8.58 12.00
C VAL A 41 4.72 9.14 10.93
N GLU A 42 5.08 10.28 10.34
CA GLU A 42 4.30 10.93 9.30
C GLU A 42 4.35 10.13 8.01
N ASN A 43 5.52 9.81 7.44
CA ASN A 43 5.58 9.14 6.13
C ASN A 43 5.38 7.61 6.19
N TYR A 44 5.46 6.99 7.38
CA TYR A 44 5.33 5.54 7.56
C TYR A 44 4.15 4.90 6.81
N PRO A 45 2.91 5.43 6.86
CA PRO A 45 1.79 4.79 6.17
C PRO A 45 1.96 4.75 4.65
N THR A 46 2.54 5.81 4.06
CA THR A 46 2.85 5.84 2.61
C THR A 46 3.96 4.85 2.27
N LEU A 47 5.03 4.80 3.07
CA LEU A 47 6.13 3.86 2.87
C LEU A 47 5.71 2.40 3.09
N GLU A 48 4.78 2.12 4.00
CA GLU A 48 4.21 0.78 4.14
C GLU A 48 3.30 0.44 2.94
N THR A 49 2.54 1.40 2.41
CA THR A 49 1.76 1.20 1.17
C THR A 49 2.64 0.81 0.01
N SER A 50 3.67 1.59 -0.30
CA SER A 50 4.59 1.30 -1.40
C SER A 50 5.27 -0.07 -1.22
N ARG A 51 5.65 -0.42 0.01
CA ARG A 51 6.17 -1.76 0.32
C ARG A 51 5.19 -2.89 -0.02
N GLN A 52 3.90 -2.69 0.27
CA GLN A 52 2.86 -3.68 -0.09
C GLN A 52 2.63 -3.76 -1.60
N TYR A 53 2.71 -2.63 -2.31
CA TYR A 53 2.59 -2.62 -3.76
C TYR A 53 3.70 -3.44 -4.40
N VAL A 54 4.97 -3.12 -4.10
CA VAL A 54 6.10 -3.84 -4.69
C VAL A 54 6.13 -5.31 -4.28
N LYS A 55 5.67 -5.64 -3.06
CA LYS A 55 5.52 -7.05 -2.62
C LYS A 55 4.50 -7.81 -3.45
N ASN A 56 3.30 -7.27 -3.62
CA ASN A 56 2.26 -7.94 -4.39
C ASN A 56 2.66 -8.03 -5.88
N GLN A 57 3.18 -6.94 -6.43
CA GLN A 57 3.70 -6.88 -7.79
C GLN A 57 4.82 -7.89 -8.04
N GLU A 58 5.76 -8.09 -7.10
CA GLU A 58 6.81 -9.10 -7.24
C GLU A 58 6.26 -10.53 -7.27
N LEU A 59 5.18 -10.80 -6.52
CA LEU A 59 4.57 -12.13 -6.45
C LEU A 59 3.76 -12.52 -7.68
N VAL A 60 2.99 -11.58 -8.25
CA VAL A 60 2.04 -11.90 -9.33
C VAL A 60 2.18 -11.02 -10.56
N GLY A 61 2.86 -9.87 -10.48
CA GLY A 61 2.92 -8.85 -11.50
C GLY A 61 1.84 -7.77 -11.35
N ILE A 62 1.97 -6.69 -12.13
CA ILE A 62 0.95 -5.63 -12.20
C ILE A 62 -0.35 -6.16 -12.84
N ASN A 63 -1.49 -5.59 -12.48
CA ASN A 63 -2.83 -5.90 -13.02
C ASN A 63 -3.22 -7.38 -12.88
N LYS A 64 -2.72 -8.06 -11.84
CA LYS A 64 -3.01 -9.47 -11.57
C LYS A 64 -3.42 -9.67 -10.12
N PHE A 65 -4.37 -10.59 -9.92
CA PHE A 65 -4.80 -10.95 -8.57
C PHE A 65 -3.84 -11.96 -7.93
N LEU A 66 -3.39 -11.62 -6.73
CA LEU A 66 -2.88 -12.55 -5.74
C LEU A 66 -4.05 -13.07 -4.90
N HIS A 67 -4.54 -14.27 -5.22
CA HIS A 67 -5.58 -14.95 -4.45
C HIS A 67 -5.00 -15.70 -3.25
N LYS A 68 -5.48 -15.39 -2.05
CA LYS A 68 -5.26 -16.22 -0.87
C LYS A 68 -6.36 -17.27 -0.84
N ARG A 69 -5.95 -18.50 -1.19
CA ARG A 69 -6.81 -19.67 -1.39
C ARG A 69 -7.20 -20.38 -0.09
N GLU A 70 -6.58 -19.99 1.03
CA GLU A 70 -6.86 -20.49 2.36
C GLU A 70 -7.22 -19.34 3.29
N LEU A 71 -7.99 -19.65 4.34
CA LEU A 71 -8.05 -18.78 5.52
C LEU A 71 -6.69 -18.74 6.19
N THR A 72 -6.40 -17.65 6.87
CA THR A 72 -5.11 -17.49 7.54
C THR A 72 -5.02 -18.41 8.76
N PRO A 73 -3.93 -19.19 8.92
CA PRO A 73 -3.72 -20.04 10.09
C PRO A 73 -3.76 -19.27 11.42
N THR A 74 -4.26 -19.93 12.46
CA THR A 74 -4.52 -19.35 13.80
C THR A 74 -3.27 -19.19 14.67
N ASP A 75 -2.19 -19.88 14.36
CA ASP A 75 -0.98 -20.09 15.16
C ASP A 75 0.23 -19.25 14.71
N GLU A 76 0.14 -18.56 13.58
CA GLU A 76 1.23 -17.76 13.00
C GLU A 76 0.90 -16.26 12.85
N GLN A 77 0.39 -15.61 13.91
CA GLN A 77 -0.07 -14.21 13.86
C GLN A 77 0.92 -13.22 14.53
N PRO A 78 1.79 -12.51 13.77
CA PRO A 78 2.58 -11.39 14.28
C PRO A 78 1.89 -10.02 14.13
N VAL A 79 0.68 -9.94 13.53
CA VAL A 79 -0.04 -8.67 13.30
C VAL A 79 -1.36 -8.69 14.05
N VAL A 80 -1.69 -7.56 14.68
CA VAL A 80 -2.75 -7.48 15.72
C VAL A 80 -4.16 -7.73 15.19
N ARG A 81 -4.47 -7.71 13.88
CA ARG A 81 -5.84 -7.92 13.35
C ARG A 81 -5.94 -8.38 11.90
N MET A 82 -5.38 -9.54 11.54
CA MET A 82 -5.98 -10.23 10.40
C MET A 82 -7.41 -10.60 10.76
N ASN A 83 -8.39 -10.28 9.90
CA ASN A 83 -9.71 -10.87 10.05
C ASN A 83 -9.54 -12.38 9.89
N ARG A 84 -9.61 -13.08 11.02
CA ARG A 84 -9.57 -14.53 11.22
C ARG A 84 -10.43 -15.32 10.23
N ASP A 85 -11.43 -14.66 9.65
CA ASP A 85 -12.58 -15.25 9.00
C ASP A 85 -12.84 -14.57 7.63
N THR A 86 -11.85 -14.41 6.76
CA THR A 86 -12.08 -13.78 5.44
C THR A 86 -11.07 -14.28 4.41
N TYR A 87 -11.55 -14.66 3.22
CA TYR A 87 -10.68 -14.93 2.08
C TYR A 87 -10.32 -13.63 1.35
N TYR A 88 -9.07 -13.52 0.92
CA TYR A 88 -8.53 -12.31 0.33
C TYR A 88 -8.11 -12.50 -1.12
N SER A 89 -8.38 -11.51 -1.96
CA SER A 89 -7.70 -11.31 -3.24
C SER A 89 -7.10 -9.91 -3.26
N MET A 90 -5.86 -9.77 -3.70
CA MET A 90 -5.19 -8.47 -3.75
C MET A 90 -4.56 -8.21 -5.11
N ALA A 91 -4.55 -6.98 -5.57
CA ALA A 91 -3.88 -6.60 -6.81
C ALA A 91 -3.33 -5.17 -6.73
N VAL A 92 -2.17 -4.94 -7.35
CA VAL A 92 -1.72 -3.61 -7.76
C VAL A 92 -2.22 -3.38 -9.18
N ILE A 93 -2.93 -2.28 -9.41
CA ILE A 93 -3.59 -2.00 -10.68
C ILE A 93 -3.12 -0.65 -11.19
N ASN A 94 -2.63 -0.60 -12.42
CA ASN A 94 -2.30 0.65 -13.11
C ASN A 94 -3.59 1.24 -13.69
N VAL A 95 -3.91 2.48 -13.29
CA VAL A 95 -5.12 3.20 -13.67
C VAL A 95 -4.83 4.40 -14.57
N SER A 96 -3.58 4.63 -15.00
CA SER A 96 -3.14 5.84 -15.71
C SER A 96 -3.84 6.06 -17.05
N LYS A 97 -4.27 4.98 -17.71
CA LYS A 97 -5.05 4.98 -18.96
C LYS A 97 -6.47 4.43 -18.78
N GLY A 98 -6.95 4.38 -17.54
CA GLY A 98 -8.21 3.76 -17.16
C GLY A 98 -8.08 2.25 -16.92
N ALA A 99 -8.77 1.76 -15.89
CA ALA A 99 -8.88 0.35 -15.56
C ALA A 99 -10.16 0.05 -14.77
N SER A 100 -10.60 -1.20 -14.83
CA SER A 100 -11.76 -1.70 -14.09
C SER A 100 -11.49 -3.08 -13.47
N VAL A 101 -12.25 -3.38 -12.43
CA VAL A 101 -12.30 -4.70 -11.79
C VAL A 101 -13.71 -5.25 -11.92
N THR A 102 -13.83 -6.49 -12.41
CA THR A 102 -15.10 -7.22 -12.44
C THR A 102 -15.12 -8.26 -11.32
N LEU A 103 -16.16 -8.19 -10.48
CA LEU A 103 -16.43 -9.13 -9.41
C LEU A 103 -17.68 -9.97 -9.74
N PRO A 104 -17.66 -11.29 -9.52
CA PRO A 104 -18.75 -12.18 -9.91
C PRO A 104 -19.96 -12.06 -8.96
N GLU A 105 -21.12 -12.51 -9.44
CA GLU A 105 -22.30 -12.73 -8.59
C GLU A 105 -21.99 -13.67 -7.42
N ILE A 106 -22.52 -13.33 -6.25
CA ILE A 106 -22.44 -14.13 -5.03
C ILE A 106 -23.84 -14.51 -4.55
N PRO A 107 -24.00 -15.63 -3.81
CA PRO A 107 -25.29 -16.01 -3.25
C PRO A 107 -25.87 -14.92 -2.34
N GLU A 108 -27.20 -14.84 -2.31
CA GLU A 108 -27.92 -13.94 -1.41
C GLU A 108 -27.52 -14.19 0.06
N GLY A 109 -27.39 -13.12 0.84
CA GLY A 109 -26.99 -13.17 2.24
C GLY A 109 -25.48 -13.36 2.47
N LYS A 110 -24.68 -13.59 1.42
CA LYS A 110 -23.21 -13.58 1.51
C LYS A 110 -22.67 -12.18 1.27
N TYR A 111 -21.44 -11.96 1.75
CA TYR A 111 -20.75 -10.69 1.62
C TYR A 111 -19.50 -10.78 0.72
N MET A 112 -19.36 -9.78 -0.15
CA MET A 112 -18.12 -9.48 -0.88
C MET A 112 -17.91 -7.96 -0.90
N SER A 113 -16.68 -7.53 -0.67
CA SER A 113 -16.30 -6.13 -0.79
C SER A 113 -14.94 -5.92 -1.42
N MET A 114 -14.73 -4.72 -1.95
CA MET A 114 -13.47 -4.27 -2.50
C MET A 114 -13.08 -2.92 -1.89
N GLU A 115 -11.93 -2.90 -1.23
CA GLU A 115 -11.27 -1.73 -0.68
C GLU A 115 -10.18 -1.27 -1.67
N ILE A 116 -10.21 0.00 -2.05
CA ILE A 116 -9.20 0.62 -2.92
C ILE A 116 -8.36 1.56 -2.08
N ILE A 117 -7.04 1.37 -2.13
CA ILE A 117 -6.05 2.16 -1.39
C ILE A 117 -5.10 2.78 -2.40
N THR A 118 -4.98 4.10 -2.36
CA THR A 118 -4.13 4.90 -3.27
C THR A 118 -2.68 4.98 -2.77
N GLU A 119 -1.75 5.35 -3.64
CA GLU A 119 -0.31 5.42 -3.35
C GLU A 119 0.02 6.29 -2.12
N ASP A 120 -0.71 7.39 -1.91
CA ASP A 120 -0.52 8.26 -0.73
C ASP A 120 -1.20 7.74 0.57
N HIS A 121 -1.59 6.47 0.56
CA HIS A 121 -2.27 5.74 1.62
C HIS A 121 -3.66 6.32 1.92
N ARG A 122 -4.47 6.74 0.94
CA ARG A 122 -5.90 7.03 1.18
C ARG A 122 -6.80 5.86 0.76
N ILE A 123 -7.72 5.50 1.65
CA ILE A 123 -8.78 4.54 1.41
C ILE A 123 -9.96 5.25 0.73
N GLN A 124 -10.34 4.78 -0.45
CA GLN A 124 -11.53 5.23 -1.17
C GLN A 124 -12.81 4.59 -0.62
N PRO A 125 -14.01 5.12 -0.95
CA PRO A 125 -15.26 4.48 -0.55
C PRO A 125 -15.32 3.01 -0.95
N MET A 126 -15.63 2.14 0.03
CA MET A 126 -15.73 0.69 -0.16
C MET A 126 -16.79 0.36 -1.23
N LYS A 127 -16.47 -0.61 -2.10
CA LYS A 127 -17.42 -1.19 -3.05
C LYS A 127 -17.93 -2.53 -2.50
N TYR A 128 -19.18 -2.86 -2.77
CA TYR A 128 -19.84 -4.05 -2.23
C TYR A 128 -20.55 -4.80 -3.34
N GLY A 129 -20.58 -6.13 -3.23
CA GLY A 129 -21.29 -7.01 -4.15
C GLY A 129 -20.61 -7.17 -5.50
N ALA A 130 -21.36 -7.76 -6.43
CA ALA A 130 -20.94 -8.04 -7.79
C ALA A 130 -21.01 -6.81 -8.70
N GLY A 131 -20.33 -6.90 -9.85
CA GLY A 131 -20.37 -5.88 -10.89
C GLY A 131 -19.00 -5.53 -11.44
N THR A 132 -18.98 -4.60 -12.39
CA THR A 132 -17.76 -4.02 -12.94
C THR A 132 -17.59 -2.61 -12.38
N PHE A 133 -16.43 -2.37 -11.77
CA PHE A 133 -16.11 -1.14 -11.07
C PHE A 133 -14.94 -0.44 -11.75
N GLU A 134 -15.20 0.72 -12.34
CA GLU A 134 -14.15 1.62 -12.82
C GLU A 134 -13.30 2.14 -11.67
N LEU A 135 -11.99 2.11 -11.86
CA LEU A 135 -11.01 2.54 -10.88
C LEU A 135 -10.38 3.87 -11.30
N SER A 136 -10.04 4.68 -10.30
CA SER A 136 -9.32 5.94 -10.48
C SER A 136 -8.52 6.24 -9.22
N THR A 137 -7.57 7.16 -9.32
CA THR A 137 -6.80 7.66 -8.18
C THR A 137 -6.69 9.19 -8.25
N HIS A 138 -6.51 9.84 -7.10
CA HIS A 138 -6.25 11.28 -7.01
C HIS A 138 -4.75 11.60 -6.91
N THR A 139 -3.90 10.60 -6.63
CA THR A 139 -2.45 10.71 -6.54
C THR A 139 -1.82 9.48 -7.18
N GLY A 140 -0.75 9.69 -7.95
CA GLY A 140 -0.04 8.61 -8.64
C GLY A 140 -0.84 8.01 -9.78
N ASP A 141 -0.41 6.83 -10.22
CA ASP A 141 -0.96 6.12 -11.39
C ASP A 141 -1.44 4.71 -11.04
N HIS A 142 -1.26 4.28 -9.79
CA HIS A 142 -1.59 2.94 -9.33
C HIS A 142 -2.53 2.96 -8.13
N VAL A 143 -3.26 1.87 -7.97
CA VAL A 143 -4.06 1.59 -6.78
C VAL A 143 -3.85 0.17 -6.30
N TYR A 144 -4.10 -0.07 -5.02
CA TYR A 144 -4.12 -1.40 -4.42
C TYR A 144 -5.55 -1.79 -4.10
N ALA A 145 -6.01 -2.85 -4.74
CA ALA A 145 -7.32 -3.43 -4.50
C ALA A 145 -7.18 -4.58 -3.49
N ILE A 146 -8.02 -4.57 -2.46
CA ILE A 146 -8.20 -5.67 -1.52
C ILE A 146 -9.65 -6.12 -1.56
N ILE A 147 -9.88 -7.32 -2.09
CA ILE A 147 -11.18 -7.96 -2.14
C ILE A 147 -11.29 -8.92 -0.96
N ARG A 148 -12.44 -8.88 -0.28
CA ARG A 148 -12.78 -9.73 0.87
C ARG A 148 -14.04 -10.53 0.55
N LEU A 149 -13.98 -11.84 0.73
CA LEU A 149 -15.13 -12.75 0.65
C LEU A 149 -15.51 -13.25 2.04
N ASP A 150 -16.81 -13.44 2.25
CA ASP A 150 -17.39 -14.02 3.45
C ASP A 150 -16.67 -15.31 3.90
N ALA A 151 -16.35 -15.43 5.20
CA ALA A 151 -15.68 -16.60 5.76
C ALA A 151 -16.46 -17.90 5.58
N THR A 152 -17.79 -17.79 5.52
CA THR A 152 -18.70 -18.93 5.58
C THR A 152 -18.85 -19.63 4.23
N PHE A 153 -18.17 -19.15 3.18
CA PHE A 153 -18.00 -19.94 1.97
C PHE A 153 -17.13 -21.16 2.22
N THR A 154 -17.49 -22.27 1.58
CA THR A 154 -16.56 -23.39 1.42
C THR A 154 -15.35 -22.96 0.59
N LYS A 155 -14.24 -23.66 0.77
CA LYS A 155 -13.01 -23.42 0.01
C LYS A 155 -13.25 -23.51 -1.51
N GLN A 156 -14.04 -24.49 -1.94
CA GLN A 156 -14.37 -24.71 -3.34
C GLN A 156 -15.18 -23.55 -3.92
N GLU A 157 -16.16 -23.02 -3.18
CA GLU A 157 -16.93 -21.84 -3.60
C GLU A 157 -16.02 -20.62 -3.74
N VAL A 158 -15.13 -20.39 -2.77
CA VAL A 158 -14.16 -19.28 -2.84
C VAL A 158 -13.25 -19.38 -4.04
N HIS A 159 -12.73 -20.57 -4.32
CA HIS A 159 -11.83 -20.77 -5.48
C HIS A 159 -12.58 -20.44 -6.77
N ALA A 160 -13.79 -20.98 -6.93
CA ALA A 160 -14.64 -20.72 -8.08
C ALA A 160 -15.04 -19.24 -8.24
N LEU A 161 -15.23 -18.51 -7.13
CA LEU A 161 -15.51 -17.07 -7.16
C LEU A 161 -14.26 -16.26 -7.54
N GLN A 162 -13.12 -16.55 -6.91
CA GLN A 162 -11.86 -15.89 -7.19
C GLN A 162 -11.43 -16.08 -8.66
N ASP A 163 -11.62 -17.27 -9.22
CA ASP A 163 -11.28 -17.58 -10.62
C ASP A 163 -12.12 -16.81 -11.64
N LYS A 164 -13.26 -16.26 -11.21
CA LYS A 164 -14.14 -15.41 -12.04
C LYS A 164 -13.85 -13.92 -11.89
N MET A 165 -13.00 -13.51 -10.95
CA MET A 165 -12.59 -12.10 -10.81
C MET A 165 -11.66 -11.73 -11.97
N SER A 166 -11.81 -10.52 -12.51
CA SER A 166 -10.94 -10.05 -13.58
C SER A 166 -10.58 -8.57 -13.45
N ILE A 167 -9.46 -8.21 -14.08
CA ILE A 167 -8.93 -6.85 -14.15
C ILE A 167 -8.78 -6.52 -15.63
N GLN A 168 -9.28 -5.37 -16.05
CA GLN A 168 -9.05 -4.80 -17.37
C GLN A 168 -8.34 -3.47 -17.18
N ALA A 169 -7.14 -3.33 -17.72
CA ALA A 169 -6.35 -2.10 -17.60
C ALA A 169 -5.74 -1.75 -18.96
N ASN A 170 -5.74 -0.46 -19.30
CA ASN A 170 -5.21 0.04 -20.58
C ASN A 170 -3.72 0.43 -20.51
N SER A 171 -3.06 0.13 -19.39
CA SER A 171 -1.62 0.31 -19.16
C SER A 171 -1.11 -0.85 -18.31
N ASP A 172 0.11 -1.29 -18.58
CA ASP A 172 0.84 -2.34 -17.87
C ASP A 172 2.17 -1.82 -17.29
N GLU A 173 2.35 -0.49 -17.22
CA GLU A 173 3.50 0.09 -16.53
C GLU A 173 3.47 -0.32 -15.05
N VAL A 174 4.63 -0.76 -14.56
CA VAL A 174 4.79 -1.24 -13.18
C VAL A 174 4.88 -0.07 -12.20
N PHE A 175 4.45 -0.31 -10.97
CA PHE A 175 4.69 0.61 -9.87
C PHE A 175 6.16 0.57 -9.46
N THR A 176 6.74 1.75 -9.18
CA THR A 176 8.06 1.90 -8.55
C THR A 176 7.95 2.68 -7.26
N ALA A 177 8.89 2.44 -6.35
CA ALA A 177 9.01 3.20 -5.12
C ALA A 177 10.47 3.53 -4.81
N THR A 178 10.68 4.65 -4.14
CA THR A 178 11.98 5.00 -3.56
C THR A 178 12.38 3.96 -2.51
N GLN A 179 13.65 3.55 -2.51
CA GLN A 179 14.21 2.66 -1.48
C GLN A 179 14.13 3.27 -0.07
N VAL A 180 13.88 2.43 0.93
CA VAL A 180 13.68 2.85 2.32
C VAL A 180 14.76 2.31 3.25
N ASP A 181 15.17 3.11 4.23
CA ASP A 181 16.04 2.65 5.31
C ASP A 181 15.29 1.72 6.27
N LYS A 182 15.63 0.43 6.21
CA LYS A 182 14.99 -0.63 7.01
C LYS A 182 15.01 -0.36 8.52
N ALA A 183 16.13 0.15 9.03
CA ALA A 183 16.29 0.38 10.47
C ALA A 183 15.31 1.44 10.99
N SER A 184 15.18 2.57 10.31
CA SER A 184 14.18 3.59 10.65
C SER A 184 12.75 3.07 10.47
N PHE A 185 12.48 2.32 9.40
CA PHE A 185 11.17 1.74 9.13
C PHE A 185 10.69 0.82 10.27
N GLU A 186 11.52 -0.16 10.65
CA GLU A 186 11.20 -1.12 11.72
C GLU A 186 11.09 -0.43 13.09
N SER A 187 11.92 0.59 13.34
CA SER A 187 11.84 1.39 14.57
C SER A 187 10.49 2.11 14.70
N VAL A 188 10.04 2.78 13.62
CA VAL A 188 8.75 3.47 13.60
C VAL A 188 7.60 2.47 13.68
N GLU A 189 7.65 1.35 12.93
CA GLU A 189 6.64 0.29 13.01
C GLU A 189 6.47 -0.21 14.44
N LYS A 190 7.58 -0.54 15.11
CA LYS A 190 7.59 -1.02 16.49
C LYS A 190 6.98 0.02 17.44
N SER A 191 7.33 1.29 17.28
CA SER A 191 6.78 2.38 18.08
C SER A 191 5.27 2.51 17.89
N LEU A 192 4.78 2.50 16.64
CA LEU A 192 3.36 2.58 16.34
C LEU A 192 2.57 1.37 16.88
N LYS A 193 3.13 0.16 16.77
CA LYS A 193 2.54 -1.06 17.36
C LYS A 193 2.40 -0.93 18.89
N ALA A 194 3.39 -0.38 19.57
CA ALA A 194 3.37 -0.21 21.02
C ALA A 194 2.29 0.79 21.50
N GLU A 195 1.88 1.73 20.65
CA GLU A 195 0.81 2.69 20.96
C GLU A 195 -0.60 2.11 20.79
N MET A 196 -0.73 0.94 20.15
CA MET A 196 -2.05 0.37 19.83
C MET A 196 -2.96 0.12 21.03
N PRO A 197 -2.50 -0.40 22.19
CA PRO A 197 -3.35 -0.54 23.36
C PRO A 197 -3.99 0.79 23.81
N LYS A 198 -3.28 1.91 23.68
CA LYS A 198 -3.82 3.24 24.03
C LYS A 198 -4.89 3.69 23.05
N VAL A 199 -4.65 3.52 21.75
CA VAL A 199 -5.63 3.84 20.70
C VAL A 199 -6.89 2.99 20.86
N LEU A 200 -6.74 1.70 21.15
CA LEU A 200 -7.85 0.79 21.42
C LEU A 200 -8.66 1.21 22.66
N LYS A 201 -7.98 1.64 23.71
CA LYS A 201 -8.65 2.17 24.91
C LYS A 201 -9.42 3.46 24.61
N ARG A 202 -8.88 4.34 23.76
CA ARG A 202 -9.49 5.63 23.40
C ARG A 202 -10.69 5.47 22.47
N ASP A 203 -10.53 4.68 21.41
CA ASP A 203 -11.47 4.65 20.28
C ASP A 203 -12.29 3.33 20.23
N GLY A 204 -12.02 2.38 21.12
CA GLY A 204 -12.71 1.10 21.16
C GLY A 204 -12.62 0.34 19.83
N ALA A 205 -13.74 -0.20 19.36
CA ALA A 205 -13.80 -0.89 18.07
C ALA A 205 -13.50 0.06 16.88
N GLN A 206 -13.80 1.37 17.02
CA GLN A 206 -13.61 2.40 15.98
C GLN A 206 -12.16 2.62 15.60
N ALA A 207 -11.22 2.30 16.50
CA ALA A 207 -9.78 2.25 16.23
C ALA A 207 -9.41 1.42 14.99
N THR A 208 -10.31 0.52 14.57
CA THR A 208 -10.04 -0.49 13.55
C THR A 208 -10.93 -0.40 12.33
N PHE A 209 -11.82 0.59 12.31
CA PHE A 209 -12.58 0.96 11.13
C PHE A 209 -11.76 1.94 10.28
N GLY A 210 -11.85 1.79 8.96
CA GLY A 210 -11.16 2.64 8.01
C GLY A 210 -11.95 3.91 7.97
N MET A 211 -11.39 4.99 8.48
CA MET A 211 -12.04 6.28 8.31
C MET A 211 -11.85 6.66 6.84
N PHE A 212 -12.88 6.41 6.03
CA PHE A 212 -12.97 6.92 4.67
C PHE A 212 -12.73 8.43 4.73
N THR A 213 -11.80 8.91 3.91
CA THR A 213 -11.56 10.35 3.81
C THR A 213 -11.83 10.80 2.40
N SER A 214 -12.51 11.94 2.28
CA SER A 214 -12.72 12.53 0.97
C SER A 214 -11.36 12.84 0.34
N GLN A 215 -11.27 12.72 -0.98
CA GLN A 215 -10.06 13.08 -1.74
C GLN A 215 -9.60 14.53 -1.44
N MET A 216 -10.53 15.39 -1.00
CA MET A 216 -10.29 16.79 -0.64
C MET A 216 -9.78 17.00 0.80
N THR A 217 -9.63 15.95 1.62
CA THR A 217 -9.16 16.12 3.00
C THR A 217 -7.67 16.49 3.03
N PRO A 218 -7.30 17.67 3.55
CA PRO A 218 -5.88 18.08 3.61
C PRO A 218 -5.05 17.09 4.40
N LEU A 219 -3.82 16.81 3.94
CA LEU A 219 -2.94 15.79 4.52
C LEU A 219 -2.76 15.96 6.05
N LYS A 220 -2.61 17.19 6.52
CA LYS A 220 -2.49 17.52 7.97
C LYS A 220 -3.66 17.03 8.83
N ASN A 221 -4.87 17.01 8.30
CA ASN A 221 -6.08 16.53 8.99
C ASN A 221 -6.27 15.01 8.83
N TYR A 222 -5.52 14.42 7.89
CA TYR A 222 -5.52 12.98 7.65
C TYR A 222 -4.48 12.25 8.49
N LEU A 223 -3.32 12.84 8.78
CA LEU A 223 -2.22 12.20 9.53
C LEU A 223 -2.65 11.45 10.81
N PRO A 224 -3.48 12.02 11.72
CA PRO A 224 -3.91 11.30 12.92
C PRO A 224 -4.78 10.07 12.61
N LYS A 225 -5.55 10.11 11.53
CA LYS A 225 -6.41 9.02 11.04
C LYS A 225 -5.61 8.00 10.23
N ARG A 226 -4.57 8.45 9.52
CA ARG A 226 -3.64 7.64 8.74
C ARG A 226 -2.81 6.73 9.64
N ASN A 227 -2.37 7.27 10.78
CA ASN A 227 -1.56 6.56 11.78
C ASN A 227 -2.36 5.51 12.58
N THR A 228 -3.68 5.43 12.44
CA THR A 228 -4.49 4.32 12.95
C THR A 228 -4.93 3.34 11.85
N GLN A 229 -4.86 3.74 10.56
CA GLN A 229 -5.29 2.94 9.42
C GLN A 229 -4.21 1.98 8.88
N TRP A 230 -2.93 2.27 9.09
CA TRP A 230 -1.83 1.46 8.53
C TRP A 230 -1.90 -0.03 8.90
N ALA A 231 -2.47 -0.37 10.06
CA ALA A 231 -2.62 -1.74 10.51
C ALA A 231 -3.45 -2.64 9.56
N ARG A 232 -4.23 -2.05 8.64
CA ARG A 232 -5.10 -2.76 7.70
C ARG A 232 -4.39 -3.33 6.48
N LEU A 233 -3.43 -2.58 5.92
CA LEU A 233 -2.58 -3.07 4.83
C LEU A 233 -1.68 -4.21 5.32
N SER A 234 -1.09 -4.03 6.50
CA SER A 234 -0.24 -5.05 7.13
C SER A 234 -1.01 -6.33 7.47
N ALA A 235 -2.34 -6.24 7.69
CA ALA A 235 -3.21 -7.39 7.95
C ALA A 235 -3.55 -8.21 6.68
N GLY A 236 -3.57 -7.62 5.47
CA GLY A 236 -3.69 -8.40 4.22
C GLY A 236 -2.38 -9.08 3.80
N ALA A 237 -1.27 -8.65 4.40
CA ALA A 237 0.09 -8.90 3.94
C ALA A 237 0.87 -9.95 4.75
N ALA A 238 0.26 -10.58 5.77
CA ALA A 238 0.97 -11.56 6.57
C ALA A 238 1.31 -12.80 5.70
N ARG A 239 2.60 -12.88 5.39
CA ARG A 239 3.42 -14.00 4.92
C ARG A 239 2.90 -14.85 3.74
N ASN A 240 3.68 -14.83 2.67
CA ASN A 240 4.33 -16.07 2.23
C ASN A 240 5.62 -16.17 3.05
#